data_AF-A0AAV3RX77-F1
#
_entry.id   AF-A0AAV3RX77-F1
#
_cell.length_a   1.000
_cell.length_b   1.000
_cell.length_c   1.000
_cell.angle_alpha   90.00
_cell.angle_beta   90.00
_cell.angle_gamma   90.00
#
_symmetry.space_group_name_H-M   'P 1'
#
loop_
_entity.id
_entity.type
_entity.pdbx_description
1 polymer ?
#
loop_
_entity_poly.entity_id
_entity_poly.type
_entity_poly.pdbx_seq_one_letter_code
_entity_poly.pdbx_strand_id
1 'polypeptide(L)'
;MNPCVSDKEIVWPPMVMIMNTRYQQEENGKWIGMGNQELLDYFSPYEPLKARHSYGPQGHRGMSVLMFESSVVGYHNADRLSKDFKESGKGKDAWDRVHFAFLPGGKRQLFGFIAERKDLESFNQHCQGKALLKFDMRLYQEVVVKKMRQMSEENQDLMFFKNKAAKEKMHSKALEESFGIPSEHLKKTLEDSKIVRQKTKMHNEQIKEEMDYQEKFFNDQLKIIHEGRVVLEENIEKQQQEERNNVEQSPLKDDEVQKLINCQEERIEEFIVEKETLIKSFEARRLELRRGYWEEEIALEKCWIC
;
A
#
# COMPACT_ATOMS: atom_id res chain seq x y z
N MET A 1 -26.36 -52.55 3.09
CA MET A 1 -24.95 -52.67 2.68
C MET A 1 -24.88 -52.29 1.20
N ASN A 2 -24.37 -51.11 0.88
CA ASN A 2 -24.15 -50.73 -0.52
C ASN A 2 -23.02 -51.62 -1.06
N PRO A 3 -23.17 -52.26 -2.24
CA PRO A 3 -22.11 -53.09 -2.79
C PRO A 3 -20.86 -52.23 -2.93
N CYS A 4 -19.79 -52.63 -2.24
CA CYS A 4 -18.46 -52.07 -2.38
C CYS A 4 -18.14 -52.06 -3.87
N VAL A 5 -18.03 -50.86 -4.44
CA VAL A 5 -17.65 -50.66 -5.84
C VAL A 5 -16.32 -51.36 -6.01
N SER A 6 -16.33 -52.47 -6.71
CA SER A 6 -15.17 -53.29 -7.00
C SER A 6 -14.00 -52.43 -7.47
N ASP A 7 -12.86 -52.57 -6.80
CA ASP A 7 -11.57 -51.95 -7.10
C ASP A 7 -11.16 -52.24 -8.56
N LYS A 8 -11.64 -51.42 -9.49
CA LYS A 8 -11.39 -51.57 -10.93
C LYS A 8 -9.99 -51.06 -11.25
N GLU A 9 -9.12 -51.95 -11.73
CA GLU A 9 -7.87 -51.56 -12.37
C GLU A 9 -8.15 -50.95 -13.75
N ILE A 10 -7.47 -49.84 -14.04
CA ILE A 10 -7.52 -49.14 -15.32
C ILE A 10 -6.11 -48.95 -15.87
N VAL A 11 -6.01 -48.79 -17.17
CA VAL A 11 -4.77 -48.41 -17.84
C VAL A 11 -4.44 -46.95 -17.52
N TRP A 12 -3.17 -46.69 -17.21
CA TRP A 12 -2.63 -45.34 -17.01
C TRP A 12 -1.35 -45.14 -17.81
N PRO A 13 -1.18 -44.02 -18.55
CA PRO A 13 -2.13 -42.94 -18.82
C PRO A 13 -3.46 -43.43 -19.44
N PRO A 14 -4.56 -42.67 -19.37
CA PRO A 14 -5.82 -43.05 -20.00
C PRO A 14 -5.65 -43.18 -21.52
N MET A 15 -6.08 -44.32 -22.07
CA MET A 15 -5.93 -44.64 -23.48
C MET A 15 -7.24 -45.17 -24.06
N VAL A 16 -7.53 -44.79 -25.30
CA VAL A 16 -8.67 -45.29 -26.07
C VAL A 16 -8.14 -46.04 -27.28
N MET A 17 -8.56 -47.30 -27.43
CA MET A 17 -8.32 -48.11 -28.61
C MET A 17 -9.24 -47.61 -29.73
N ILE A 18 -8.69 -47.43 -30.94
CA ILE A 18 -9.44 -47.15 -32.15
C ILE A 18 -9.16 -48.27 -33.15
N MET A 19 -10.20 -48.98 -33.56
CA MET A 19 -10.14 -50.12 -34.46
C MET A 19 -10.62 -49.76 -35.86
N ASN A 20 -10.33 -50.63 -36.82
CA ASN A 20 -10.61 -50.45 -38.23
C ASN A 20 -9.88 -49.23 -38.83
N THR A 21 -8.59 -49.07 -38.50
CA THR A 21 -7.78 -47.92 -38.97
C THR A 21 -6.91 -48.25 -40.19
N ARG A 22 -7.15 -49.37 -40.89
CA ARG A 22 -6.54 -49.68 -42.21
C ARG A 22 -7.18 -48.86 -43.32
N TYR A 23 -6.45 -48.63 -44.41
CA TYR A 23 -6.90 -47.91 -45.59
C TYR A 23 -6.80 -48.78 -46.84
N GLN A 24 -5.62 -48.87 -47.45
CA GLN A 24 -5.35 -49.65 -48.66
C GLN A 24 -4.10 -50.51 -48.47
N GLN A 25 -3.97 -51.54 -49.30
CA GLN A 25 -2.77 -52.35 -49.40
C GLN A 25 -1.92 -51.81 -50.55
N GLU A 26 -0.64 -51.54 -50.28
CA GLU A 26 0.34 -51.16 -51.30
C GLU A 26 0.62 -52.34 -52.25
N GLU A 27 1.18 -52.05 -53.42
CA GLU A 27 1.63 -53.06 -54.40
C GLU A 27 2.63 -54.07 -53.80
N ASN A 28 3.36 -53.67 -52.75
CA ASN A 28 4.28 -54.52 -52.00
C ASN A 28 3.59 -55.47 -50.99
N GLY A 29 2.25 -55.46 -50.92
CA GLY A 29 1.44 -56.28 -50.03
C GLY A 29 1.34 -55.75 -48.58
N LYS A 30 1.86 -54.56 -48.26
CA LYS A 30 1.76 -53.96 -46.92
C LYS A 30 0.52 -53.09 -46.78
N TRP A 31 -0.13 -53.16 -45.63
CA TRP A 31 -1.27 -52.32 -45.30
C TRP A 31 -0.81 -50.92 -44.87
N ILE A 32 -1.42 -49.88 -45.46
CA ILE A 32 -1.39 -48.50 -44.97
C ILE A 32 -2.62 -48.27 -44.07
N GLY A 33 -2.49 -47.37 -43.10
CA GLY A 33 -3.58 -46.95 -42.24
C GLY A 33 -3.63 -45.44 -42.06
N MET A 34 -4.45 -44.98 -41.13
CA MET A 34 -4.51 -43.56 -40.77
C MET A 34 -3.15 -43.03 -40.33
N GLY A 35 -2.93 -41.74 -40.56
CA GLY A 35 -1.80 -41.02 -39.97
C GLY A 35 -2.09 -40.61 -38.51
N ASN A 36 -1.01 -40.32 -37.76
CA ASN A 36 -1.14 -39.80 -36.39
C ASN A 36 -1.93 -38.49 -36.35
N GLN A 37 -1.58 -37.52 -37.22
CA GLN A 37 -2.24 -36.21 -37.25
C GLN A 37 -3.70 -36.33 -37.71
N GLU A 38 -3.97 -37.13 -38.73
CA GLU A 38 -5.34 -37.41 -39.21
C GLU A 38 -6.23 -37.95 -38.07
N LEU A 39 -5.71 -38.87 -37.25
CA LEU A 39 -6.44 -39.42 -36.12
C LEU A 39 -6.64 -38.37 -35.00
N LEU A 40 -5.63 -37.56 -34.71
CA LEU A 40 -5.73 -36.48 -33.72
C LEU A 40 -6.75 -35.42 -34.15
N ASP A 41 -6.72 -34.99 -35.40
CA ASP A 41 -7.64 -33.99 -35.94
C ASP A 41 -9.08 -34.51 -35.92
N TYR A 42 -9.27 -35.79 -36.28
CA TYR A 42 -10.58 -36.45 -36.24
C TYR A 42 -11.19 -36.48 -34.83
N PHE A 43 -10.37 -36.70 -33.81
CA PHE A 43 -10.81 -36.75 -32.41
C PHE A 43 -10.45 -35.50 -31.61
N SER A 44 -10.17 -34.39 -32.29
CA SER A 44 -9.82 -33.11 -31.65
C SER A 44 -10.82 -32.62 -30.60
N PRO A 45 -12.15 -32.83 -30.70
CA PRO A 45 -13.10 -32.40 -29.66
C PRO A 45 -12.94 -33.11 -28.31
N TYR A 46 -12.16 -34.18 -28.25
CA TYR A 46 -11.85 -34.93 -27.02
C TYR A 46 -10.43 -34.63 -26.50
N GLU A 47 -9.65 -33.81 -27.23
CA GLU A 47 -8.31 -33.38 -26.83
C GLU A 47 -7.32 -34.52 -26.53
N PRO A 48 -7.16 -35.52 -27.42
CA PRO A 48 -6.10 -36.51 -27.27
C PRO A 48 -4.72 -35.86 -27.42
N LEU A 49 -3.76 -36.26 -26.59
CA LEU A 49 -2.38 -35.71 -26.64
C LEU A 49 -1.57 -36.33 -27.76
N LYS A 50 -1.72 -37.65 -27.97
CA LYS A 50 -0.88 -38.42 -28.89
C LYS A 50 -1.66 -39.56 -29.51
N ALA A 51 -1.42 -39.80 -30.79
CA ALA A 51 -1.86 -40.99 -31.50
C ALA A 51 -0.68 -41.93 -31.73
N ARG A 52 -0.94 -43.24 -31.67
CA ARG A 52 -0.01 -44.29 -32.11
C ARG A 52 -0.75 -45.40 -32.85
N HIS A 53 -0.03 -46.12 -33.68
CA HIS A 53 -0.55 -47.21 -34.49
C HIS A 53 0.24 -48.50 -34.24
N SER A 54 -0.44 -49.64 -34.35
CA SER A 54 0.21 -50.94 -34.29
C SER A 54 0.65 -51.36 -35.69
N TYR A 55 1.92 -51.75 -35.83
CA TYR A 55 2.50 -52.24 -37.08
C TYR A 55 3.02 -53.67 -36.88
N GLY A 56 2.96 -54.46 -37.94
CA GLY A 56 3.51 -55.81 -37.98
C GLY A 56 4.19 -56.11 -39.33
N PRO A 57 4.54 -57.38 -39.58
CA PRO A 57 5.24 -57.78 -40.81
C PRO A 57 4.52 -57.37 -42.10
N GLN A 58 3.18 -57.35 -42.08
CA GLN A 58 2.32 -56.94 -43.19
C GLN A 58 1.94 -55.44 -43.18
N GLY A 59 2.70 -54.60 -42.47
CA GLY A 59 2.38 -53.18 -42.33
C GLY A 59 1.38 -52.88 -41.22
N HIS A 60 0.51 -51.90 -41.43
CA HIS A 60 -0.43 -51.39 -40.44
C HIS A 60 -1.48 -52.43 -40.01
N ARG A 61 -1.67 -52.63 -38.70
CA ARG A 61 -2.53 -53.70 -38.15
C ARG A 61 -4.00 -53.32 -38.00
N GLY A 62 -4.36 -52.08 -38.26
CA GLY A 62 -5.75 -51.59 -38.15
C GLY A 62 -6.16 -51.30 -36.72
N MET A 63 -5.19 -51.16 -35.83
CA MET A 63 -5.36 -50.81 -34.43
C MET A 63 -4.55 -49.55 -34.16
N SER A 64 -5.21 -48.53 -33.61
CA SER A 64 -4.60 -47.29 -33.16
C SER A 64 -4.94 -47.04 -31.70
N VAL A 65 -4.12 -46.24 -31.03
CA VAL A 65 -4.35 -45.80 -29.64
C VAL A 65 -4.29 -44.28 -29.60
N LEU A 66 -5.30 -43.68 -28.98
CA LEU A 66 -5.28 -42.30 -28.53
C LEU A 66 -4.88 -42.26 -27.06
N MET A 67 -3.83 -41.52 -26.76
CA MET A 67 -3.33 -41.30 -25.40
C MET A 67 -3.79 -39.93 -24.91
N PHE A 68 -4.39 -39.90 -23.73
CA PHE A 68 -4.87 -38.69 -23.09
C PHE A 68 -3.92 -38.24 -21.99
N GLU A 69 -4.16 -37.05 -21.47
CA GLU A 69 -3.42 -36.53 -20.33
C GLU A 69 -3.50 -37.50 -19.13
N SER A 70 -2.39 -37.63 -18.41
CA SER A 70 -2.31 -38.40 -17.16
C SER A 70 -2.96 -37.64 -15.99
N SER A 71 -4.22 -37.25 -16.18
CA SER A 71 -5.01 -36.46 -15.24
C SER A 71 -6.44 -37.01 -15.13
N VAL A 72 -7.19 -36.53 -14.13
CA VAL A 72 -8.62 -36.83 -13.99
C VAL A 72 -9.41 -36.34 -15.20
N VAL A 73 -9.03 -35.18 -15.73
CA VAL A 73 -9.63 -34.57 -16.94
C VAL A 73 -9.34 -35.44 -18.16
N GLY A 74 -8.09 -35.87 -18.35
CA GLY A 74 -7.71 -36.76 -19.45
C GLY A 74 -8.45 -38.10 -19.39
N TYR A 75 -8.67 -38.66 -18.19
CA TYR A 75 -9.51 -39.84 -18.02
C TYR A 75 -10.96 -39.58 -18.41
N HIS A 76 -11.53 -38.44 -17.99
CA HIS A 76 -12.90 -38.06 -18.34
C HIS A 76 -13.09 -37.89 -19.85
N ASN A 77 -12.14 -37.26 -20.53
CA ASN A 77 -12.16 -37.10 -21.98
C ASN A 77 -12.08 -38.45 -22.71
N ALA A 78 -11.22 -39.36 -22.25
CA ALA A 78 -11.12 -40.72 -22.76
C ALA A 78 -12.42 -41.53 -22.56
N ASP A 79 -13.00 -41.45 -21.36
CA ASP A 79 -14.26 -42.12 -21.02
C ASP A 79 -15.43 -41.58 -21.84
N ARG A 80 -15.49 -40.26 -22.06
CA ARG A 80 -16.48 -39.61 -22.93
C ARG A 80 -16.40 -40.16 -24.35
N LEU A 81 -15.19 -40.20 -24.94
CA LEU A 81 -15.00 -40.76 -26.28
C LEU A 81 -15.45 -42.22 -26.35
N SER A 82 -15.09 -43.04 -25.36
CA SER A 82 -15.49 -44.45 -25.32
C SER A 82 -17.01 -44.63 -25.20
N LYS A 83 -17.70 -43.74 -24.46
CA LYS A 83 -19.16 -43.76 -24.34
C LYS A 83 -19.84 -43.38 -25.64
N ASP A 84 -19.36 -42.33 -26.31
CA ASP A 84 -19.94 -41.89 -27.58
C ASP A 84 -19.83 -42.98 -28.66
N PHE A 85 -18.73 -43.74 -28.69
CA PHE A 85 -18.62 -44.93 -29.52
C PHE A 85 -19.64 -46.01 -29.14
N LYS A 86 -19.79 -46.30 -27.84
CA LYS A 86 -20.74 -47.31 -27.35
C LYS A 86 -22.18 -46.95 -27.69
N GLU A 87 -22.58 -45.70 -27.46
CA GLU A 87 -23.90 -45.16 -27.77
C GLU A 87 -24.19 -45.16 -29.27
N SER A 88 -23.17 -44.91 -30.08
CA SER A 88 -23.26 -45.01 -31.54
C SER A 88 -23.22 -46.45 -32.09
N GLY A 89 -23.26 -47.48 -31.22
CA GLY A 89 -23.18 -48.88 -31.62
C GLY A 89 -21.83 -49.31 -32.18
N LYS A 90 -20.76 -48.59 -31.85
CA LYS A 90 -19.39 -48.72 -32.37
C LYS A 90 -18.36 -49.00 -31.26
N GLY A 91 -18.84 -49.51 -30.12
CA GLY A 91 -17.99 -49.92 -29.00
C GLY A 91 -17.30 -51.27 -29.22
N LYS A 92 -16.58 -51.75 -28.20
CA LYS A 92 -15.86 -53.04 -28.18
C LYS A 92 -16.72 -54.22 -28.63
N ASP A 93 -17.91 -54.36 -28.03
CA ASP A 93 -18.84 -55.46 -28.34
C ASP A 93 -19.28 -55.47 -29.81
N ALA A 94 -19.37 -54.31 -30.46
CA ALA A 94 -19.75 -54.22 -31.86
C ALA A 94 -18.60 -54.66 -32.77
N TRP A 95 -17.37 -54.30 -32.41
CA TRP A 95 -16.17 -54.74 -33.11
C TRP A 95 -15.96 -56.25 -33.01
N ASP A 96 -16.15 -56.83 -31.82
CA ASP A 96 -15.99 -58.27 -31.59
C ASP A 96 -17.03 -59.11 -32.37
N ARG A 97 -18.18 -58.52 -32.73
CA ARG A 97 -19.22 -59.17 -33.53
C ARG A 97 -19.02 -59.02 -35.04
N VAL A 98 -18.51 -57.89 -35.51
CA VAL A 98 -18.44 -57.56 -36.94
C VAL A 98 -17.03 -57.12 -37.31
N HIS A 99 -16.29 -58.02 -37.97
CA HIS A 99 -14.88 -57.82 -38.32
C HIS A 99 -14.65 -57.13 -39.68
N PHE A 100 -15.71 -56.77 -40.40
CA PHE A 100 -15.60 -56.09 -41.71
C PHE A 100 -16.70 -55.03 -41.86
N ALA A 101 -16.33 -53.75 -41.94
CA ALA A 101 -17.28 -52.64 -41.80
C ALA A 101 -16.94 -51.43 -42.68
N PHE A 102 -16.98 -51.61 -44.00
CA PHE A 102 -17.21 -50.48 -44.90
C PHE A 102 -18.70 -50.22 -44.97
N LEU A 103 -19.13 -48.97 -44.73
CA LEU A 103 -20.52 -48.57 -44.95
C LEU A 103 -20.81 -48.52 -46.46
N PRO A 104 -22.09 -48.67 -46.87
CA PRO A 104 -22.51 -48.34 -48.23
C PRO A 104 -22.04 -46.93 -48.60
N GLY A 105 -21.28 -46.78 -49.69
CA GLY A 105 -20.66 -45.51 -50.09
C GLY A 105 -19.17 -45.36 -49.71
N GLY A 106 -18.50 -46.44 -49.27
CA GLY A 106 -17.05 -46.48 -49.13
C GLY A 106 -16.48 -45.76 -47.91
N LYS A 107 -17.34 -45.20 -47.04
CA LYS A 107 -16.92 -44.56 -45.79
C LYS A 107 -16.60 -45.63 -44.75
N ARG A 108 -15.36 -45.59 -44.24
CA ARG A 108 -14.87 -46.52 -43.21
C ARG A 108 -15.51 -46.22 -41.86
N GLN A 109 -15.99 -47.25 -41.18
CA GLN A 109 -16.53 -47.11 -39.83
C GLN A 109 -15.46 -47.41 -38.77
N LEU A 110 -15.07 -46.40 -38.00
CA LEU A 110 -14.19 -46.57 -36.85
C LEU A 110 -14.98 -47.10 -35.65
N PHE A 111 -14.29 -47.88 -34.82
CA PHE A 111 -14.78 -48.39 -33.54
C PHE A 111 -13.82 -47.95 -32.45
N GLY A 112 -14.32 -47.76 -31.23
CA GLY A 112 -13.45 -47.36 -30.13
C GLY A 112 -13.96 -47.69 -28.75
N PHE A 113 -13.03 -47.86 -27.83
CA PHE A 113 -13.30 -48.23 -26.44
C PHE A 113 -12.08 -47.94 -25.55
N ILE A 114 -12.33 -47.73 -24.26
CA ILE A 114 -11.25 -47.56 -23.28
C ILE A 114 -10.36 -48.80 -23.25
N ALA A 115 -9.04 -48.59 -23.29
CA ALA A 115 -8.09 -49.69 -23.40
C ALA A 115 -8.03 -50.51 -22.10
N GLU A 116 -8.07 -51.83 -22.24
CA GLU A 116 -7.77 -52.77 -21.17
C GLU A 116 -6.38 -53.38 -21.38
N ARG A 117 -5.84 -54.01 -20.33
CA ARG A 117 -4.52 -54.66 -20.35
C ARG A 117 -4.32 -55.54 -21.59
N LYS A 118 -5.30 -56.41 -21.88
CA LYS A 118 -5.28 -57.36 -23.01
C LYS A 118 -5.22 -56.66 -24.37
N ASP A 119 -5.90 -55.53 -24.51
CA ASP A 119 -5.97 -54.80 -25.77
C ASP A 119 -4.62 -54.16 -26.10
N LEU A 120 -3.92 -53.65 -25.08
CA LEU A 120 -2.59 -53.05 -25.23
C LEU A 120 -1.49 -54.11 -25.41
N GLU A 121 -1.63 -55.27 -24.78
CA GLU A 121 -0.75 -56.42 -25.06
C GLU A 121 -0.89 -56.86 -26.53
N SER A 122 -2.12 -56.95 -27.05
CA SER A 122 -2.38 -57.23 -28.47
C SER A 122 -1.80 -56.15 -29.39
N PHE A 123 -1.97 -54.88 -29.02
CA PHE A 123 -1.37 -53.75 -29.74
C PHE A 123 0.16 -53.87 -29.81
N ASN A 124 0.80 -54.28 -28.72
CA ASN A 124 2.25 -54.39 -28.58
C ASN A 124 2.86 -55.67 -29.17
N GLN A 125 2.07 -56.64 -29.63
CA GLN A 125 2.53 -57.97 -30.08
C GLN A 125 3.74 -57.95 -31.05
N HIS A 126 3.85 -56.94 -31.92
CA HIS A 126 4.95 -56.78 -32.88
C HIS A 126 5.78 -55.50 -32.65
N CYS A 127 5.55 -54.79 -31.55
CA CYS A 127 6.28 -53.58 -31.21
C CYS A 127 7.54 -53.92 -30.41
N GLN A 128 8.70 -53.45 -30.86
CA GLN A 128 9.98 -53.67 -30.18
C GLN A 128 10.64 -52.33 -29.80
N GLY A 129 11.36 -52.31 -28.68
CA GLY A 129 12.13 -51.15 -28.21
C GLY A 129 11.29 -49.87 -28.07
N LYS A 130 11.64 -48.82 -28.83
CA LYS A 130 11.00 -47.49 -28.74
C LYS A 130 9.54 -47.48 -29.25
N ALA A 131 9.15 -48.45 -30.07
CA ALA A 131 7.78 -48.57 -30.57
C ALA A 131 6.82 -49.20 -29.55
N LEU A 132 7.35 -49.85 -28.51
CA LEU A 132 6.54 -50.46 -27.46
C LEU A 132 5.78 -49.38 -26.68
N LEU A 133 4.47 -49.55 -26.58
CA LEU A 133 3.61 -48.67 -25.80
C LEU A 133 3.73 -49.04 -24.32
N LYS A 134 4.23 -48.11 -23.51
CA LYS A 134 4.36 -48.28 -22.06
C LYS A 134 3.07 -47.83 -21.38
N PHE A 135 2.57 -48.64 -20.46
CA PHE A 135 1.41 -48.33 -19.64
C PHE A 135 1.53 -49.02 -18.29
N ASP A 136 0.91 -48.42 -17.28
CA ASP A 136 0.77 -48.97 -15.93
C ASP A 136 -0.69 -49.39 -15.71
N MET A 137 -0.90 -50.37 -14.85
CA MET A 137 -2.23 -50.65 -14.30
C MET A 137 -2.36 -49.91 -12.97
N ARG A 138 -3.42 -49.11 -12.82
CA ARG A 138 -3.67 -48.33 -11.61
C ARG A 138 -5.09 -48.47 -11.14
N LEU A 139 -5.30 -48.26 -9.84
CA LEU A 139 -6.62 -48.35 -9.25
C LEU A 139 -7.44 -47.09 -9.58
N TYR A 140 -8.62 -47.28 -10.19
CA TYR A 140 -9.53 -46.18 -10.54
C TYR A 140 -9.85 -45.27 -9.34
N GLN A 141 -10.09 -45.88 -8.18
CA GLN A 141 -10.41 -45.16 -6.95
C GLN A 141 -9.27 -44.24 -6.50
N GLU A 142 -8.03 -44.64 -6.71
CA GLU A 142 -6.86 -43.85 -6.32
C GLU A 142 -6.60 -42.70 -7.29
N VAL A 143 -6.55 -42.99 -8.59
CA VAL A 143 -6.08 -41.99 -9.57
C VAL A 143 -7.18 -41.07 -10.09
N VAL A 144 -8.45 -41.49 -10.03
CA VAL A 144 -9.59 -40.68 -10.48
C VAL A 144 -10.37 -40.17 -9.29
N VAL A 145 -10.92 -41.07 -8.46
CA VAL A 145 -11.88 -40.68 -7.41
C VAL A 145 -11.22 -39.86 -6.31
N LYS A 146 -10.10 -40.32 -5.75
CA LYS A 146 -9.39 -39.61 -4.67
C LYS A 146 -8.91 -38.24 -5.14
N LYS A 147 -8.31 -38.16 -6.34
CA LYS A 147 -7.88 -36.89 -6.93
C LYS A 147 -9.05 -35.94 -7.18
N MET A 148 -10.20 -36.44 -7.65
CA MET A 148 -11.40 -35.63 -7.85
C MET A 148 -11.93 -35.05 -6.55
N ARG A 149 -11.94 -35.83 -5.46
CA ARG A 149 -12.31 -35.35 -4.13
C ARG A 149 -11.35 -34.26 -3.64
N GLN A 150 -10.05 -34.48 -3.76
CA GLN A 150 -9.05 -33.49 -3.40
C GLN A 150 -9.25 -32.18 -4.18
N MET A 151 -9.41 -32.23 -5.50
CA MET A 151 -9.69 -31.03 -6.30
C MET A 151 -11.00 -30.34 -5.87
N SER A 152 -12.02 -31.09 -5.47
CA SER A 152 -13.28 -30.51 -4.99
C SER A 152 -13.12 -29.79 -3.64
N GLU A 153 -12.30 -30.34 -2.74
CA GLU A 153 -11.95 -29.73 -1.44
C GLU A 153 -11.12 -28.46 -1.66
N GLU A 154 -10.08 -28.52 -2.50
CA GLU A 154 -9.24 -27.37 -2.86
C GLU A 154 -10.06 -26.24 -3.52
N ASN A 155 -11.07 -26.58 -4.33
CA ASN A 155 -11.97 -25.59 -4.92
C ASN A 155 -12.87 -24.91 -3.87
N GLN A 156 -13.28 -25.62 -2.81
CA GLN A 156 -14.04 -25.03 -1.70
C GLN A 156 -13.16 -24.02 -0.94
N ASP A 157 -11.91 -24.39 -0.65
CA ASP A 157 -10.94 -23.51 0.01
C ASP A 157 -10.66 -22.26 -0.82
N LEU A 158 -10.50 -22.42 -2.14
CA LEU A 158 -10.30 -21.30 -3.05
C LEU A 158 -11.46 -20.30 -3.00
N MET A 159 -12.71 -20.79 -2.94
CA MET A 159 -13.89 -19.95 -2.78
C MET A 159 -13.88 -19.21 -1.43
N PHE A 160 -13.47 -19.87 -0.34
CA PHE A 160 -13.30 -19.25 0.96
C PHE A 160 -12.27 -18.11 0.92
N PHE A 161 -11.08 -18.34 0.36
CA PHE A 161 -10.03 -17.33 0.26
C PHE A 161 -10.44 -16.14 -0.62
N LYS A 162 -11.12 -16.40 -1.74
CA LYS A 162 -11.66 -15.35 -2.61
C LYS A 162 -12.64 -14.44 -1.87
N ASN A 163 -13.54 -15.03 -1.09
CA ASN A 163 -14.51 -14.27 -0.29
C ASN A 163 -13.83 -13.47 0.84
N LYS A 164 -12.83 -14.05 1.49
CA LYS A 164 -12.04 -13.35 2.52
C LYS A 164 -11.31 -12.14 1.95
N ALA A 165 -10.63 -12.31 0.80
CA ALA A 165 -9.94 -11.23 0.11
C ALA A 165 -10.89 -10.11 -0.33
N ALA A 166 -12.10 -10.47 -0.81
CA ALA A 166 -13.11 -9.48 -1.17
C ALA A 166 -13.56 -8.64 0.03
N LYS A 167 -13.78 -9.27 1.19
CA LYS A 167 -14.13 -8.56 2.44
C LYS A 167 -13.02 -7.62 2.88
N GLU A 168 -11.78 -8.09 2.87
CA GLU A 168 -10.62 -7.29 3.28
C GLU A 168 -10.43 -6.07 2.36
N LYS A 169 -10.60 -6.24 1.05
CA LYS A 169 -10.57 -5.13 0.09
C LYS A 169 -11.67 -4.10 0.36
N MET A 170 -12.89 -4.53 0.68
CA MET A 170 -13.98 -3.62 1.06
C MET A 170 -13.66 -2.86 2.34
N HIS A 171 -13.14 -3.54 3.36
CA HIS A 171 -12.73 -2.91 4.61
C HIS A 171 -11.61 -1.88 4.40
N SER A 172 -10.60 -2.19 3.59
CA SER A 172 -9.51 -1.25 3.27
C SER A 172 -10.04 0.01 2.58
N LYS A 173 -10.93 -0.14 1.60
CA LYS A 173 -11.53 1.00 0.87
C LYS A 173 -12.36 1.89 1.80
N ALA A 174 -13.18 1.28 2.67
CA ALA A 174 -13.97 2.01 3.66
C ALA A 174 -13.08 2.77 4.65
N LEU A 175 -11.94 2.18 5.03
CA LEU A 175 -10.95 2.83 5.89
C LEU A 175 -10.32 4.05 5.20
N GLU A 176 -9.85 3.89 3.96
CA GLU A 176 -9.29 4.99 3.17
C GLU A 176 -10.28 6.15 3.02
N GLU A 177 -11.54 5.85 2.70
CA GLU A 177 -12.60 6.86 2.59
C GLU A 177 -12.88 7.55 3.93
N SER A 178 -12.91 6.80 5.04
CA SER A 178 -13.12 7.36 6.39
C SER A 178 -11.97 8.25 6.88
N PHE A 179 -10.73 7.94 6.48
CA PHE A 179 -9.55 8.68 6.93
C PHE A 179 -9.16 9.86 6.02
N GLY A 180 -9.77 9.99 4.84
CA GLY A 180 -9.50 11.10 3.91
C GLY A 180 -9.73 12.48 4.53
N ILE A 181 -10.96 12.73 5.02
CA ILE A 181 -11.35 14.04 5.58
C ILE A 181 -10.54 14.38 6.85
N PRO A 182 -10.40 13.48 7.85
CA PRO A 182 -9.60 13.78 9.04
C PRO A 182 -8.11 14.02 8.73
N SER A 183 -7.53 13.30 7.76
CA SER A 183 -6.14 13.49 7.31
C SER A 183 -5.91 14.89 6.74
N GLU A 184 -6.80 15.35 5.87
CA GLU A 184 -6.69 16.70 5.28
C GLU A 184 -6.87 17.78 6.34
N HIS A 185 -7.84 17.62 7.25
CA HIS A 185 -8.05 18.56 8.34
C HIS A 185 -6.82 18.66 9.25
N LEU A 186 -6.17 17.54 9.56
CA LEU A 186 -4.95 17.51 10.34
C LEU A 186 -3.80 18.25 9.65
N LYS A 187 -3.60 18.05 8.34
CA LYS A 187 -2.59 18.76 7.56
C LYS A 187 -2.81 20.28 7.59
N LYS A 188 -4.06 20.71 7.34
CA LYS A 188 -4.42 22.13 7.40
C LYS A 188 -4.16 22.74 8.78
N THR A 189 -4.56 22.05 9.84
CA THR A 189 -4.35 22.51 11.22
C THR A 189 -2.88 22.68 11.57
N LEU A 190 -2.01 21.79 11.08
CA LEU A 190 -0.56 21.89 11.27
C LEU A 190 0.04 23.08 10.51
N GLU A 191 -0.40 23.32 9.28
CA GLU A 191 0.02 24.49 8.48
C GLU A 191 -0.43 25.80 9.14
N ASP A 192 -1.69 25.88 9.57
CA ASP A 192 -2.22 27.05 10.28
C ASP A 192 -1.44 27.32 11.57
N SER A 193 -1.14 26.27 12.35
CA SER A 193 -0.33 26.38 13.58
C SER A 193 1.08 26.91 13.29
N LYS A 194 1.70 26.49 12.18
CA LYS A 194 3.02 26.98 11.76
C LYS A 194 2.97 28.45 11.39
N ILE A 195 1.94 28.88 10.65
CA ILE A 195 1.74 30.27 10.24
C ILE A 195 1.54 31.15 11.48
N VAL A 196 0.69 30.75 12.42
CA VAL A 196 0.44 31.48 13.66
C VAL A 196 1.75 31.67 14.44
N ARG A 197 2.52 30.60 14.63
CA ARG A 197 3.80 30.67 15.34
C ARG A 197 4.79 31.62 14.67
N GLN A 198 4.84 31.64 13.34
CA GLN A 198 5.70 32.58 12.59
C GLN A 198 5.23 34.02 12.74
N LYS A 199 3.92 34.28 12.63
CA LYS A 199 3.34 35.62 12.82
C LYS A 199 3.60 36.15 14.22
N THR A 200 3.40 35.34 15.26
CA THR A 200 3.71 35.72 16.65
C THR A 200 5.19 36.06 16.81
N LYS A 201 6.10 35.28 16.20
CA LYS A 201 7.54 35.57 16.27
C LYS A 201 7.89 36.92 15.63
N MET A 202 7.36 37.20 14.43
CA MET A 202 7.59 38.48 13.75
C MET A 202 7.04 39.66 14.56
N HIS A 203 5.84 39.51 15.13
CA HIS A 203 5.24 40.56 15.96
C HIS A 203 6.06 40.84 17.22
N ASN A 204 6.56 39.80 17.89
CA ASN A 204 7.44 39.96 19.05
C ASN A 204 8.77 40.65 18.68
N GLU A 205 9.32 40.34 17.51
CA GLU A 205 10.53 41.01 16.99
C GLU A 205 10.26 42.49 16.72
N GLN A 206 9.12 42.84 16.10
CA GLN A 206 8.71 44.23 15.87
C GLN A 206 8.53 45.00 17.18
N ILE A 207 7.82 44.44 18.16
CA ILE A 207 7.66 45.07 19.48
C ILE A 207 9.01 45.32 20.13
N LYS A 208 9.93 44.36 20.03
CA LYS A 208 11.27 44.52 20.58
C LYS A 208 12.03 45.67 19.91
N GLU A 209 11.98 45.77 18.58
CA GLU A 209 12.63 46.85 17.84
C GLU A 209 12.03 48.22 18.21
N GLU A 210 10.71 48.32 18.37
CA GLU A 210 10.05 49.54 18.84
C GLU A 210 10.49 49.93 20.26
N MET A 211 10.56 48.95 21.18
CA MET A 211 11.05 49.16 22.54
C MET A 211 12.51 49.65 22.56
N ASP A 212 13.38 49.02 21.77
CA ASP A 212 14.80 49.40 21.66
C ASP A 212 14.96 50.83 21.09
N TYR A 213 14.09 51.23 20.15
CA TYR A 213 14.07 52.58 19.60
C TYR A 213 13.62 53.62 20.64
N GLN A 214 12.52 53.34 21.36
CA GLN A 214 12.04 54.21 22.43
C GLN A 214 13.07 54.39 23.54
N GLU A 215 13.72 53.30 23.97
CA GLU A 215 14.77 53.35 24.99
C GLU A 215 15.94 54.25 24.55
N LYS A 216 16.43 54.09 23.31
CA LYS A 216 17.48 54.96 22.77
C LYS A 216 17.07 56.43 22.74
N PHE A 217 15.85 56.72 22.26
CA PHE A 217 15.34 58.08 22.23
C PHE A 217 15.33 58.72 23.62
N PHE A 218 14.81 58.03 24.64
CA PHE A 218 14.79 58.56 26.00
C PHE A 218 16.18 58.69 26.61
N ASN A 219 17.08 57.74 26.37
CA ASN A 219 18.46 57.81 26.83
C ASN A 219 19.20 59.01 26.22
N ASP A 220 19.01 59.29 24.93
CA ASP A 220 19.61 60.45 24.28
C ASP A 220 19.06 61.77 24.86
N GLN A 221 17.76 61.87 25.12
CA GLN A 221 17.16 63.03 25.79
C GLN A 221 17.73 63.22 27.21
N LEU A 222 17.85 62.14 27.99
CA LEU A 222 18.44 62.19 29.32
C LEU A 222 19.90 62.61 29.29
N LYS A 223 20.66 62.18 28.28
CA LYS A 223 22.06 62.58 28.10
C LYS A 223 22.18 64.08 27.85
N ILE A 224 21.33 64.65 26.98
CA ILE A 224 21.30 66.10 26.72
C ILE A 224 21.00 66.87 28.02
N ILE A 225 20.02 66.42 28.80
CA ILE A 225 19.68 67.05 30.09
C ILE A 225 20.86 66.95 31.06
N HIS A 226 21.53 65.80 31.12
CA HIS A 226 22.66 65.59 32.00
C HIS A 226 23.85 66.48 31.64
N GLU A 227 24.20 66.56 30.35
CA GLU A 227 25.25 67.46 29.85
C GLU A 227 24.92 68.93 30.15
N GLY A 228 23.67 69.36 29.91
CA GLY A 228 23.22 70.70 30.25
C GLY A 228 23.30 71.00 31.75
N ARG A 229 22.98 70.01 32.58
CA ARG A 229 23.12 70.11 34.05
C ARG A 229 24.57 70.24 34.49
N VAL A 230 25.48 69.45 33.94
CA VAL A 230 26.93 69.52 34.26
C VAL A 230 27.48 70.91 33.93
N VAL A 231 27.15 71.46 32.75
CA VAL A 231 27.57 72.82 32.37
C VAL A 231 27.00 73.88 33.33
N LEU A 232 25.74 73.72 33.75
CA LEU A 232 25.13 74.64 34.71
C LEU A 232 25.81 74.53 36.09
N GLU A 233 26.10 73.32 36.56
CA GLU A 233 26.83 73.07 37.82
C GLU A 233 28.23 73.70 37.76
N GLU A 234 28.98 73.52 36.67
CA GLU A 234 30.29 74.17 36.47
C GLU A 234 30.21 75.70 36.47
N ASN A 235 29.15 76.27 35.91
CA ASN A 235 28.93 77.72 35.91
C ASN A 235 28.59 78.23 37.31
N ILE A 236 27.78 77.49 38.07
CA ILE A 236 27.45 77.82 39.47
C ILE A 236 28.70 77.74 40.34
N GLU A 237 29.53 76.70 40.19
CA GLU A 237 30.80 76.58 40.93
C GLU A 237 31.74 77.75 40.66
N LYS A 238 31.86 78.20 39.40
CA LYS A 238 32.65 79.38 39.04
C LYS A 238 32.12 80.65 39.70
N GLN A 239 30.79 80.87 39.66
CA GLN A 239 30.16 82.02 40.31
C GLN A 239 30.38 82.01 41.83
N GLN A 240 30.24 80.85 42.48
CA GLN A 240 30.50 80.71 43.91
C GLN A 240 31.97 80.97 44.27
N GLN A 241 32.91 80.57 43.42
CA GLN A 241 34.33 80.82 43.64
C GLN A 241 34.67 82.32 43.48
N GLU A 242 34.05 83.01 42.53
CA GLU A 242 34.18 84.47 42.37
C GLU A 242 33.57 85.24 43.56
N GLU A 243 32.41 84.80 44.07
CA GLU A 243 31.82 85.37 45.29
C GLU A 243 32.71 85.15 46.52
N ARG A 244 33.30 83.95 46.69
CA ARG A 244 34.26 83.70 47.78
C ARG A 244 35.51 84.58 47.68
N ASN A 245 36.05 84.77 46.48
CA ASN A 245 37.21 85.65 46.24
C ASN A 245 36.88 87.14 46.46
N ASN A 246 35.64 87.57 46.23
CA ASN A 246 35.18 88.94 46.52
C ASN A 246 34.96 89.18 48.03
N VAL A 247 34.50 88.18 48.78
CA VAL A 247 34.30 88.28 50.24
C VAL A 247 35.64 88.38 50.99
N GLU A 248 36.71 87.71 50.52
CA GLU A 248 38.05 87.82 51.12
C GLU A 248 38.70 89.22 50.98
N GLN A 249 38.17 90.12 50.14
CA GLN A 249 38.70 91.48 49.95
C GLN A 249 37.93 92.60 50.71
N SER A 250 36.94 92.26 51.55
CA SER A 250 36.20 93.24 52.35
C SER A 250 36.11 92.83 53.83
N PRO A 251 36.27 93.75 54.82
CA PRO A 251 36.13 93.42 56.22
C PRO A 251 34.64 93.46 56.61
N LEU A 252 33.89 92.42 56.27
CA LEU A 252 32.50 92.23 56.74
C LEU A 252 32.49 91.54 58.10
N LYS A 253 31.58 91.96 58.98
CA LYS A 253 31.44 91.44 60.36
C LYS A 253 30.76 90.07 60.34
N ASP A 254 31.15 89.16 61.24
CA ASP A 254 30.66 87.77 61.37
C ASP A 254 29.13 87.60 61.28
N ASP A 255 28.35 88.60 61.71
CA ASP A 255 26.87 88.59 61.69
C ASP A 255 26.25 88.62 60.28
N GLU A 256 26.91 89.21 59.28
CA GLU A 256 26.42 89.26 57.90
C GLU A 256 26.72 87.97 57.13
N VAL A 257 27.85 87.32 57.45
CA VAL A 257 28.24 86.03 56.89
C VAL A 257 27.27 84.93 57.37
N GLN A 258 26.89 84.94 58.64
CA GLN A 258 25.97 83.96 59.21
C GLN A 258 24.55 84.06 58.62
N LYS A 259 24.06 85.28 58.36
CA LYS A 259 22.77 85.48 57.67
C LYS A 259 22.77 84.98 56.24
N LEU A 260 23.90 85.14 55.53
CA LEU A 260 24.04 84.65 54.16
C LEU A 260 24.00 83.11 54.10
N ILE A 261 24.68 82.45 55.05
CA ILE A 261 24.69 80.99 55.18
C ILE A 261 23.27 80.48 55.48
N ASN A 262 22.58 81.05 56.47
CA ASN A 262 21.21 80.64 56.81
C ASN A 262 20.25 80.84 55.61
N CYS A 263 20.35 81.95 54.86
CA CYS A 263 19.54 82.16 53.66
C CYS A 263 19.86 81.17 52.52
N GLN A 264 21.09 80.66 52.42
CA GLN A 264 21.44 79.62 51.46
C GLN A 264 20.93 78.25 51.89
N GLU A 265 21.02 77.91 53.18
CA GLU A 265 20.49 76.67 53.74
C GLU A 265 18.96 76.57 53.57
N GLU A 266 18.23 77.64 53.85
CA GLU A 266 16.77 77.70 53.64
C GLU A 266 16.40 77.46 52.15
N ARG A 267 17.14 78.07 51.20
CA ARG A 267 16.90 77.85 49.76
C ARG A 267 17.22 76.42 49.32
N ILE A 268 18.23 75.78 49.92
CA ILE A 268 18.56 74.37 49.64
C ILE A 268 17.46 73.44 50.17
N GLU A 269 16.96 73.70 51.39
CA GLU A 269 15.83 72.94 51.95
C GLU A 269 14.57 73.06 51.08
N GLU A 270 14.22 74.28 50.64
CA GLU A 270 13.10 74.50 49.72
C GLU A 270 13.26 73.69 48.42
N PHE A 271 14.46 73.70 47.82
CA PHE A 271 14.74 72.94 46.60
C PHE A 271 14.65 71.42 46.82
N ILE A 272 15.12 70.90 47.95
CA ILE A 272 15.02 69.48 48.29
C ILE A 272 13.55 69.08 48.42
N VAL A 273 12.75 69.87 49.14
CA VAL A 273 11.31 69.64 49.29
C VAL A 273 10.61 69.67 47.93
N GLU A 274 10.90 70.65 47.09
CA GLU A 274 10.30 70.77 45.75
C GLU A 274 10.65 69.55 44.88
N LYS A 275 11.92 69.12 44.87
CA LYS A 275 12.36 67.91 44.17
C LYS A 275 11.63 66.66 44.68
N GLU A 276 11.50 66.48 45.99
CA GLU A 276 10.78 65.33 46.56
C GLU A 276 9.30 65.33 46.18
N THR A 277 8.63 66.50 46.22
CA THR A 277 7.23 66.59 45.80
C THR A 277 7.05 66.26 44.32
N LEU A 278 7.99 66.70 43.48
CA LEU A 278 7.98 66.40 42.05
C LEU A 278 8.18 64.90 41.78
N ILE A 279 9.13 64.25 42.46
CA ILE A 279 9.36 62.80 42.37
C ILE A 279 8.09 62.04 42.77
N LYS A 280 7.48 62.38 43.91
CA LYS A 280 6.24 61.74 44.37
C LYS A 280 5.11 61.89 43.35
N SER A 281 4.97 63.07 42.73
CA SER A 281 3.96 63.30 41.70
C SER A 281 4.18 62.45 40.43
N PHE A 282 5.44 62.30 40.03
CA PHE A 282 5.81 61.50 38.86
C PHE A 282 5.59 60.01 39.12
N GLU A 283 5.96 59.51 40.30
CA GLU A 283 5.71 58.13 40.72
C GLU A 283 4.22 57.80 40.77
N ALA A 284 3.40 58.72 41.30
CA ALA A 284 1.95 58.58 41.33
C ALA A 284 1.37 58.48 39.90
N ARG A 285 1.82 59.35 38.98
CA ARG A 285 1.38 59.34 37.58
C ARG A 285 1.81 58.07 36.85
N ARG A 286 3.02 57.56 37.13
CA ARG A 286 3.51 56.29 36.57
C ARG A 286 2.72 55.09 37.07
N LEU A 287 2.35 55.07 38.34
CA LEU A 287 1.49 54.03 38.94
C LEU A 287 0.09 54.04 38.33
N GLU A 288 -0.48 55.22 38.08
CA GLU A 288 -1.79 55.37 37.46
C GLU A 288 -1.81 54.83 36.02
N LEU A 289 -0.81 55.19 35.21
CA LEU A 289 -0.64 54.65 33.86
C LEU A 289 -0.50 53.12 33.87
N ARG A 290 0.35 52.58 34.75
CA ARG A 290 0.56 51.14 34.88
C ARG A 290 -0.74 50.40 35.24
N ARG A 291 -1.55 50.96 36.14
CA ARG A 291 -2.85 50.41 36.50
C ARG A 291 -3.80 50.40 35.30
N GLY A 292 -3.87 51.50 34.53
CA GLY A 292 -4.69 51.58 33.32
C GLY A 292 -4.32 50.51 32.28
N TYR A 293 -3.03 50.33 31.99
CA TYR A 293 -2.56 49.26 31.11
C TYR A 293 -2.95 47.87 31.59
N TRP A 294 -2.83 47.61 32.90
CA TRP A 294 -3.17 46.30 33.48
C TRP A 294 -4.68 46.00 33.37
N GLU A 295 -5.52 47.02 33.56
CA GLU A 295 -6.97 46.90 33.37
C GLU A 295 -7.36 46.65 31.91
N GLU A 296 -6.66 47.29 30.96
CA GLU A 296 -6.86 47.09 29.52
C GLU A 296 -6.42 45.69 29.07
N GLU A 297 -5.31 45.18 29.60
CA GLU A 297 -4.82 43.82 29.34
C GLU A 297 -5.83 42.75 29.83
N ILE A 298 -6.36 42.90 31.05
CA ILE A 298 -7.44 42.01 31.55
C ILE A 298 -8.69 42.10 30.67
N ALA A 299 -9.06 43.30 30.23
CA ALA A 299 -10.26 43.49 29.40
C ALA A 299 -10.12 42.77 28.06
N LEU A 300 -8.94 42.85 27.43
CA LEU A 300 -8.62 42.13 26.21
C LEU A 300 -8.65 40.62 26.41
N GLU A 301 -8.09 40.11 27.52
CA GLU A 301 -8.17 38.68 27.86
C GLU A 301 -9.60 38.19 28.08
N LYS A 302 -10.44 38.98 28.78
CA LYS A 302 -11.86 38.64 28.99
C LYS A 302 -12.67 38.63 27.69
N CYS A 303 -12.40 39.57 26.78
CA CYS A 303 -13.01 39.60 25.44
C CYS A 303 -12.55 38.45 24.55
N TRP A 304 -11.38 37.85 24.82
CA TRP A 304 -10.88 36.67 24.11
C TRP A 304 -11.49 35.35 24.59
N ILE A 305 -12.00 35.30 25.83
CA ILE A 305 -12.52 34.09 26.47
C ILE A 305 -14.06 33.97 26.33
N CYS A 306 -14.74 35.00 25.80
CA CYS A 306 -16.18 34.99 25.49
C CYS A 306 -16.43 34.86 23.98
#